data_AF-A0A561DRK7-F1
#
_entry.id   AF-A0A561DRK7-F1
#
_cell.length_a   1.000
_cell.length_b   1.000
_cell.length_c   1.000
_cell.angle_alpha   90.00
_cell.angle_beta   90.00
_cell.angle_gamma   90.00
#
_symmetry.space_group_name_H-M   'P 1'
#
loop_
_entity.id
_entity.type
_entity.pdbx_description
1 polymer ?
#
loop_
_entity_poly.entity_id
_entity_poly.type
_entity_poly.pdbx_seq_one_letter_code
_entity_poly.pdbx_strand_id
1 'polypeptide(L)'
;MLQNITVEHFRSLLGSTCSLQLDDGSQLPIAISSIDEKPLARLSNNRRLPFSISLNSLEPSTFVDGLCALELPELGRLEEIFVSRVPPMGRDANLAYYCISFN
;
A
#
# COMPACT_ATOMS: atom_id res chain seq x y z
N MET A 1 -11.30 -10.42 -4.56
CA MET A 1 -10.60 -9.61 -5.59
C MET A 1 -9.11 -9.48 -5.29
N LEU A 2 -8.73 -9.17 -4.04
CA LEU A 2 -7.33 -9.05 -3.58
C LEU A 2 -6.41 -10.23 -3.95
N GLN A 3 -6.94 -11.46 -3.95
CA GLN A 3 -6.21 -12.69 -4.31
C GLN A 3 -5.67 -12.75 -5.75
N ASN A 4 -6.17 -11.90 -6.65
CA ASN A 4 -5.67 -11.81 -8.03
C ASN A 4 -4.67 -10.67 -8.24
N ILE A 5 -4.48 -9.81 -7.24
CA ILE A 5 -3.58 -8.67 -7.34
C ILE A 5 -2.15 -9.18 -7.36
N THR A 6 -1.38 -8.83 -8.36
CA THR A 6 0.06 -9.14 -8.44
C THR A 6 0.90 -7.88 -8.25
N VAL A 7 2.21 -8.07 -8.14
CA VAL A 7 3.19 -6.99 -8.01
C VAL A 7 3.16 -6.04 -9.22
N GLU A 8 2.82 -6.56 -10.39
CA GLU A 8 2.84 -5.82 -11.66
C GLU A 8 1.86 -4.65 -11.67
N HIS A 9 0.70 -4.78 -11.01
CA HIS A 9 -0.30 -3.69 -10.94
C HIS A 9 0.20 -2.47 -10.16
N PHE A 10 1.21 -2.64 -9.31
CA PHE A 10 1.82 -1.56 -8.55
C PHE A 10 3.11 -1.05 -9.19
N ARG A 11 3.78 -1.85 -10.02
CA ARG A 11 5.04 -1.46 -10.67
C ARG A 11 4.87 -0.24 -11.57
N SER A 12 3.75 -0.14 -12.28
CA SER A 12 3.40 1.04 -13.10
C SER A 12 3.13 2.30 -12.27
N LEU A 13 2.78 2.14 -10.99
CA LEU A 13 2.47 3.22 -10.06
C LEU A 13 3.65 3.64 -9.18
N LEU A 14 4.80 2.95 -9.29
CA LEU A 14 5.98 3.28 -8.51
C LEU A 14 6.45 4.72 -8.82
N GLY A 15 6.58 5.54 -7.79
CA GLY A 15 6.90 6.98 -7.92
C GLY A 15 5.72 7.86 -8.34
N SER A 16 4.56 7.28 -8.66
CA SER A 16 3.34 8.03 -8.94
C SER A 16 2.61 8.41 -7.65
N THR A 17 1.80 9.45 -7.74
CA THR A 17 0.91 9.89 -6.66
C THR A 17 -0.47 9.27 -6.83
N CYS A 18 -1.08 8.86 -5.72
CA CYS A 18 -2.41 8.27 -5.67
C CYS A 18 -3.18 8.81 -4.46
N SER A 19 -4.50 8.57 -4.43
CA SER A 19 -5.36 8.92 -3.29
C SER A 19 -5.76 7.66 -2.56
N LEU A 20 -5.42 7.59 -1.26
CA LEU A 20 -5.84 6.52 -0.37
C LEU A 20 -7.13 6.94 0.34
N GLN A 21 -8.23 6.23 0.10
CA GLN A 21 -9.46 6.46 0.84
C GLN A 21 -9.40 5.74 2.19
N LEU A 22 -9.53 6.50 3.27
CA LEU A 22 -9.56 6.00 4.64
C LEU A 22 -10.96 5.51 5.02
N ASP A 23 -11.05 4.79 6.14
CA ASP A 23 -12.29 4.23 6.67
C ASP A 23 -13.30 5.29 7.13
N ASP A 24 -12.81 6.44 7.58
CA ASP A 24 -13.62 7.63 7.90
C ASP A 24 -14.16 8.37 6.65
N GLY A 25 -13.84 7.87 5.45
CA GLY A 25 -14.25 8.41 4.16
C GLY A 25 -13.36 9.55 3.63
N SER A 26 -12.39 10.02 4.42
CA SER A 26 -11.41 11.01 3.98
C SER A 26 -10.44 10.42 2.95
N GLN A 27 -9.72 11.32 2.26
CA GLN A 27 -8.75 10.97 1.24
C GLN A 27 -7.37 11.50 1.63
N LEU A 28 -6.40 10.60 1.65
CA LEU A 28 -5.01 10.92 1.94
C LEU A 28 -4.18 10.82 0.65
N PRO A 29 -3.59 11.91 0.15
CA PRO A 29 -2.66 11.84 -0.96
C PRO A 29 -1.39 11.10 -0.52
N ILE A 30 -1.04 10.07 -1.29
CA ILE A 30 0.14 9.22 -1.04
C ILE A 30 0.98 9.08 -2.32
N ALA A 31 2.22 8.63 -2.15
CA ALA A 31 3.06 8.14 -3.24
C ALA A 31 3.51 6.70 -2.95
N ILE A 32 3.53 5.86 -3.98
CA ILE A 32 4.09 4.51 -3.86
C ILE A 32 5.61 4.62 -3.92
N SER A 33 6.28 4.32 -2.81
CA SER A 33 7.71 4.57 -2.66
C SER A 33 8.56 3.34 -2.92
N SER A 34 8.09 2.14 -2.56
CA SER A 34 8.78 0.90 -2.88
C SER A 34 7.84 -0.30 -2.91
N ILE A 35 8.30 -1.35 -3.57
CA ILE A 35 7.62 -2.64 -3.68
C ILE A 35 8.64 -3.71 -3.31
N ASP A 36 8.31 -4.54 -2.33
CA ASP A 36 9.20 -5.56 -1.78
C ASP A 36 8.58 -6.95 -1.99
N GLU A 37 9.16 -7.74 -2.89
CA GLU A 37 8.76 -9.12 -3.13
C GLU A 37 9.41 -10.03 -2.09
N LYS A 38 8.63 -10.94 -1.49
CA LYS A 38 9.08 -11.83 -0.41
C LYS A 38 9.02 -13.31 -0.85
N PRO A 39 9.88 -13.74 -1.79
CA PRO A 39 9.84 -15.09 -2.35
C PRO A 39 10.10 -16.20 -1.32
N LEU A 40 10.90 -15.92 -0.30
CA LEU A 40 11.23 -16.86 0.78
C LEU A 40 10.09 -17.04 1.79
N ALA A 41 9.12 -16.13 1.83
CA ALA A 41 7.94 -16.23 2.69
C ALA A 41 6.77 -16.98 2.03
N ARG A 42 6.98 -17.53 0.82
CA ARG A 42 5.94 -18.24 0.07
C ARG A 42 5.60 -19.56 0.75
N LEU A 43 4.41 -19.61 1.35
CA LEU A 43 3.82 -20.86 1.82
C LEU A 43 3.55 -21.79 0.62
N SER A 44 3.79 -23.09 0.79
CA SER A 44 3.74 -24.11 -0.27
C SER A 44 2.40 -24.20 -1.01
N ASN A 45 1.30 -23.71 -0.42
CA ASN A 45 -0.03 -23.70 -1.02
C ASN A 45 -0.43 -22.36 -1.65
N ASN A 46 0.45 -21.36 -1.66
CA ASN A 46 0.09 -20.02 -2.10
C ASN A 46 0.45 -19.82 -3.58
N ARG A 47 -0.56 -19.48 -4.40
CA ARG A 47 -0.41 -19.33 -5.86
C ARG A 47 0.28 -18.02 -6.25
N ARG A 48 0.33 -17.07 -5.31
CA ARG A 48 0.85 -15.72 -5.46
C ARG A 48 2.14 -15.55 -4.68
N LEU A 49 3.06 -14.75 -5.21
CA LEU A 49 4.23 -14.32 -4.44
C LEU A 49 3.79 -13.30 -3.37
N PRO A 50 4.12 -13.50 -2.08
CA PRO A 50 3.90 -12.47 -1.08
C PRO A 50 4.70 -11.22 -1.44
N PHE A 51 4.10 -10.04 -1.27
CA PHE A 51 4.81 -8.77 -1.44
C PHE A 51 4.22 -7.69 -0.54
N SER A 52 5.01 -6.66 -0.28
CA SER A 52 4.60 -5.48 0.47
C SER A 52 4.77 -4.22 -0.39
N ILE A 53 3.89 -3.24 -0.17
CA ILE A 53 3.94 -1.93 -0.81
C ILE A 53 4.21 -0.89 0.26
N SER A 54 5.26 -0.10 0.09
CA SER A 54 5.53 1.06 0.94
C SER A 54 4.89 2.31 0.35
N LEU A 55 4.19 3.06 1.19
CA LEU A 55 3.55 4.31 0.83
C LEU A 55 4.12 5.45 1.67
N ASN A 56 4.25 6.62 1.07
CA ASN A 56 4.57 7.86 1.76
C ASN A 56 3.36 8.78 1.67
N SER A 57 2.93 9.40 2.77
CA SER A 57 1.96 10.49 2.67
C SER A 57 2.60 11.73 2.08
N LEU A 58 1.81 12.51 1.33
CA LEU A 58 2.22 13.80 0.80
C LEU A 58 1.86 14.95 1.74
N GLU A 59 1.10 14.66 2.79
CA GLU A 59 0.72 15.58 3.86
C GLU A 59 0.78 14.90 5.23
N PRO A 60 0.85 15.66 6.34
CA PRO A 60 0.78 15.11 7.68
C PRO A 60 -0.51 14.32 7.90
N SER A 61 -0.41 13.19 8.57
CA SER A 61 -1.56 12.33 8.83
C SER A 61 -1.49 11.73 10.23
N THR A 62 -2.65 11.66 10.88
CA THR A 62 -2.86 10.98 12.16
C THR A 62 -3.33 9.54 11.99
N PHE A 63 -3.57 9.09 10.76
CA PHE A 63 -3.95 7.71 10.46
C PHE A 63 -2.85 6.74 10.92
N VAL A 64 -3.27 5.64 11.56
CA VAL A 64 -2.37 4.63 12.13
C VAL A 64 -2.51 3.33 11.37
N ASP A 65 -3.69 2.73 11.35
CA ASP A 65 -3.99 1.54 10.57
C ASP A 65 -5.49 1.40 10.34
N GLY A 66 -5.86 0.60 9.35
CA GLY A 66 -7.26 0.38 9.00
C GLY A 66 -7.45 -0.24 7.63
N LEU A 67 -8.71 -0.51 7.29
CA LEU A 67 -9.11 -0.92 5.96
C LEU A 67 -9.31 0.32 5.08
N CYS A 68 -8.60 0.36 3.96
CA CYS A 68 -8.62 1.47 3.01
C CYS A 68 -9.03 1.00 1.62
N ALA A 69 -9.34 1.97 0.76
CA ALA A 69 -9.48 1.74 -0.67
C ALA A 69 -8.45 2.54 -1.48
N LEU A 70 -8.01 1.97 -2.60
CA LEU A 70 -7.04 2.56 -3.51
C LEU A 70 -7.51 2.37 -4.96
N GLU A 71 -7.51 3.44 -5.76
CA GLU A 71 -7.78 3.34 -7.20
C GLU A 71 -6.52 2.87 -7.95
N LEU A 72 -6.66 1.78 -8.71
CA LEU A 72 -5.62 1.27 -9.59
C LEU A 72 -6.03 1.48 -11.06
N PRO A 73 -5.17 2.03 -11.92
CA PRO A 73 -5.51 2.31 -13.32
C PRO A 73 -6.02 1.10 -14.12
N GLU A 74 -5.48 -0.09 -13.86
CA GLU A 74 -5.80 -1.31 -14.62
C GLU A 74 -6.89 -2.17 -13.98
N LEU A 75 -7.16 -1.96 -12.69
CA LEU A 75 -8.00 -2.85 -11.87
C LEU A 75 -9.22 -2.14 -11.27
N GLY A 76 -9.27 -0.82 -11.41
CA GLY A 76 -10.24 0.03 -10.74
C GLY A 76 -10.00 0.09 -9.24
N ARG A 77 -11.08 0.34 -8.51
CA ARG A 77 -11.08 0.49 -7.06
C ARG A 77 -10.78 -0.82 -6.36
N LEU A 78 -9.66 -0.85 -5.65
CA LEU A 78 -9.31 -1.93 -4.75
C LEU A 78 -9.76 -1.58 -3.34
N GLU A 79 -10.68 -2.37 -2.79
CA GLU A 79 -11.26 -2.16 -1.46
C GLU A 79 -10.71 -3.16 -0.43
N GLU A 80 -10.96 -2.89 0.85
CA GLU A 80 -10.62 -3.76 1.98
C GLU A 80 -9.11 -4.04 2.09
N ILE A 81 -8.28 -3.06 1.73
CA ILE A 81 -6.83 -3.16 1.83
C ILE A 81 -6.42 -2.78 3.25
N PHE A 82 -5.77 -3.68 3.98
CA PHE A 82 -5.21 -3.34 5.28
C PHE A 82 -3.93 -2.51 5.11
N VAL A 83 -3.96 -1.28 5.60
CA VAL A 83 -2.84 -0.33 5.59
C VAL A 83 -2.39 -0.12 7.02
N SER A 84 -1.07 -0.13 7.26
CA SER A 84 -0.50 0.08 8.59
C SER A 84 0.65 1.07 8.57
N ARG A 85 0.72 1.96 9.56
CA ARG A 85 1.77 2.96 9.68
C ARG A 85 3.06 2.31 10.16
N VAL A 86 4.16 2.75 9.58
CA VAL A 86 5.51 2.36 9.95
C VAL A 86 6.29 3.57 10.46
N PRO A 87 7.31 3.39 11.32
CA PRO A 87 8.09 4.50 11.81
C PRO A 87 8.85 5.23 10.67
N PRO A 88 9.19 6.53 10.87
CA PRO A 88 9.90 7.31 9.86
C PRO A 88 11.28 6.75 9.49
N MET A 89 11.97 6.08 10.40
CA MET A 89 13.25 5.40 10.15
C MET A 89 14.28 6.30 9.45
N GLY A 90 14.49 7.52 9.97
CA GLY A 90 15.42 8.50 9.41
C GLY A 90 14.86 9.35 8.25
N ARG A 91 13.59 9.13 7.86
CA ARG A 91 12.84 10.00 6.93
C ARG A 91 12.15 11.14 7.69
N ASP A 92 11.53 12.07 6.94
CA ASP A 92 10.84 13.25 7.48
C ASP A 92 9.76 12.87 8.50
N ALA A 93 9.91 13.36 9.74
CA ALA A 93 9.01 13.05 10.83
C ALA A 93 7.65 13.77 10.74
N ASN A 94 7.50 14.76 9.88
CA ASN A 94 6.23 15.46 9.66
C ASN A 94 5.28 14.69 8.76
N LEU A 95 5.79 13.70 8.01
CA LEU A 95 5.00 12.86 7.13
C LEU A 95 4.71 11.50 7.78
N ALA A 96 3.79 10.77 7.17
CA ALA A 96 3.45 9.42 7.56
C ALA A 96 3.92 8.43 6.50
N TYR A 97 4.28 7.23 6.96
CA TYR A 97 4.77 6.15 6.12
C TYR A 97 3.93 4.93 6.40
N TYR A 98 3.55 4.20 5.37
CA TYR A 98 2.67 3.05 5.50
C TYR A 98 3.18 1.84 4.75
N CYS A 99 2.68 0.68 5.14
CA CYS A 99 2.92 -0.59 4.51
C CYS A 99 1.59 -1.30 4.28
N ILE A 100 1.41 -1.82 3.07
CA ILE A 100 0.38 -2.81 2.74
C ILE A 100 1.09 -4.14 2.53
N SER A 101 0.60 -5.21 3.12
CA SER A 101 1.12 -6.56 2.89
C SER A 101 0.07 -7.43 2.22
N PHE A 102 0.49 -8.08 1.14
CA PHE A 102 -0.34 -9.04 0.43
C PHE A 102 0.36 -10.40 0.49
N ASN A 103 -0.35 -11.42 0.98
CA ASN A 103 0.15 -12.78 1.16
C ASN A 103 -0.43 -13.74 0.15
#